data_AF-A0A535JP25-F1
#
_entry.id   AF-A0A535JP25-F1
#
_cell.length_a   1.000
_cell.length_b   1.000
_cell.length_c   1.000
_cell.angle_alpha   90.00
_cell.angle_beta   90.00
_cell.angle_gamma   90.00
#
_symmetry.space_group_name_H-M   'P 1'
#
loop_
_entity.id
_entity.type
_entity.pdbx_description
1 polymer ?
#
loop_
_entity_poly.entity_id
_entity_poly.type
_entity_poly.pdbx_seq_one_letter_code
_entity_poly.pdbx_strand_id
1 'polypeptide(L)'
;EAFPRGERVLADTTLGWRLVNPRMIDLGYHPISLGETAENVSVKEHVGRAEQDSYAARSQDRYARAKEDGFFAGEIQAVHNGTTLVSEDEHPRAGSTTEKLGKLKPA
;
A
#
# COMPACT_ATOMS: atom_id res chain seq x y z
N GLU A 1 -38.12 10.42 15.10
CA GLU A 1 -38.22 9.06 14.52
C GLU A 1 -37.34 8.13 15.35
N ALA A 2 -37.83 6.95 15.75
CA ALA A 2 -37.04 6.03 16.56
C ALA A 2 -35.97 5.37 15.67
N PHE A 3 -34.73 5.25 16.16
CA PHE A 3 -33.66 4.62 15.39
C PHE A 3 -34.07 3.19 14.96
N PRO A 4 -33.77 2.79 13.72
CA PRO A 4 -34.15 1.48 13.21
C PRO A 4 -33.54 0.36 14.05
N ARG A 5 -34.30 -0.71 14.32
CA ARG A 5 -33.82 -1.91 15.00
C ARG A 5 -33.31 -2.92 13.95
N GLY A 6 -32.25 -3.68 14.25
CA GLY A 6 -31.73 -4.73 13.35
C GLY A 6 -30.21 -4.89 13.44
N GLU A 7 -29.68 -5.83 12.66
CA GLU A 7 -28.24 -6.08 12.56
C GLU A 7 -27.48 -4.84 12.09
N ARG A 8 -26.22 -4.76 12.52
CA ARG A 8 -25.29 -3.70 12.16
C ARG A 8 -24.00 -4.33 11.67
N VAL A 9 -23.54 -3.88 10.52
CA VAL A 9 -22.25 -4.27 9.98
C VAL A 9 -21.20 -3.38 10.62
N LEU A 10 -20.27 -3.98 11.36
CA LEU A 10 -19.05 -3.29 11.77
C LEU A 10 -18.12 -3.24 10.57
N ALA A 11 -17.64 -2.03 10.26
CA ALA A 11 -16.72 -1.82 9.15
C ALA A 11 -15.31 -1.56 9.70
N ASP A 12 -14.33 -2.29 9.16
CA ASP A 12 -12.93 -1.92 9.33
C ASP A 12 -12.65 -0.58 8.62
N THR A 13 -11.88 0.27 9.28
CA THR A 13 -11.48 1.58 8.76
C THR A 13 -10.00 1.65 8.42
N THR A 14 -9.26 0.55 8.60
CA THR A 14 -7.85 0.41 8.22
C THR A 14 -7.64 0.66 6.73
N LEU A 15 -8.46 0.04 5.87
CA LEU A 15 -8.35 0.20 4.42
C LEU A 15 -9.66 -0.17 3.69
N GLY A 16 -9.90 0.47 2.54
CA GLY A 16 -10.91 0.04 1.57
C GLY A 16 -12.27 0.72 1.70
N TRP A 17 -13.21 0.26 0.88
CA TRP A 17 -14.57 0.79 0.80
C TRP A 17 -15.42 0.30 1.97
N ARG A 18 -16.15 1.23 2.60
CA ARG A 18 -17.14 0.95 3.64
C ARG A 18 -18.27 1.95 3.53
N LEU A 19 -19.46 1.57 3.99
CA LEU A 19 -20.66 2.42 3.94
C LEU A 19 -20.90 2.96 2.51
N VAL A 20 -20.71 2.10 1.50
CA VAL A 20 -20.78 2.48 0.09
C VAL A 20 -22.17 2.99 -0.26
N ASN A 21 -22.23 4.16 -0.89
CA ASN A 21 -23.49 4.73 -1.36
C ASN A 21 -23.93 3.98 -2.63
N PRO A 22 -25.14 3.36 -2.66
CA PRO A 22 -25.64 2.66 -3.84
C PRO A 22 -25.64 3.51 -5.11
N ARG A 23 -25.87 4.83 -4.98
CA ARG A 23 -25.84 5.77 -6.13
C ARG A 23 -24.51 5.79 -6.86
N MET A 24 -23.40 5.45 -6.21
CA MET A 24 -22.10 5.38 -6.89
C MET A 24 -22.11 4.29 -7.96
N ILE A 25 -22.69 3.14 -7.65
CA ILE A 25 -22.82 2.01 -8.58
C ILE A 25 -23.80 2.38 -9.69
N ASP A 26 -24.92 3.03 -9.36
CA ASP A 26 -25.90 3.49 -10.35
C ASP A 26 -25.29 4.48 -11.38
N LEU A 27 -24.29 5.26 -10.95
CA LEU A 27 -23.54 6.18 -11.80
C LEU A 27 -22.36 5.50 -12.55
N GLY A 28 -22.16 4.19 -12.37
CA GLY A 28 -21.08 3.42 -12.98
C GLY A 28 -19.72 3.50 -12.26
N TYR A 29 -19.66 4.12 -11.07
CA TYR A 29 -18.46 4.18 -10.25
C TYR A 29 -18.42 3.04 -9.25
N HIS A 30 -17.98 1.88 -9.72
CA HIS A 30 -17.87 0.70 -8.89
C HIS A 30 -16.77 0.85 -7.82
N PRO A 31 -17.01 0.41 -6.56
CA PRO A 31 -16.05 0.49 -5.47
C PRO A 31 -14.98 -0.60 -5.57
N ILE A 32 -14.25 -0.63 -6.69
CA ILE A 32 -13.10 -1.53 -6.86
C ILE A 32 -11.97 -1.15 -5.90
N SER A 33 -11.23 -2.15 -5.44
CA SER A 33 -10.10 -1.98 -4.54
C SER A 33 -8.93 -1.24 -5.20
N LEU A 34 -8.01 -0.70 -4.40
CA LEU A 34 -6.81 -0.05 -4.91
C LEU A 34 -5.94 -1.03 -5.73
N GLY A 35 -5.87 -2.31 -5.34
CA GLY A 35 -5.16 -3.34 -6.11
C GLY A 35 -5.78 -3.56 -7.50
N GLU A 36 -7.10 -3.67 -7.57
CA GLU A 36 -7.83 -3.78 -8.85
C GLU A 36 -7.61 -2.54 -9.73
N THR A 37 -7.55 -1.33 -9.15
CA THR A 37 -7.21 -0.13 -9.93
C THR A 37 -5.80 -0.18 -10.50
N ALA A 38 -4.83 -0.74 -9.77
CA ALA A 38 -3.46 -0.91 -10.24
C ALA A 38 -3.38 -1.93 -11.39
N GLU A 39 -4.14 -3.02 -11.32
CA GLU A 39 -4.24 -3.99 -12.41
C GLU A 39 -4.88 -3.38 -13.67
N ASN A 40 -5.92 -2.55 -13.51
CA ASN A 40 -6.52 -1.83 -14.64
C ASN A 40 -5.50 -0.92 -15.34
N VAL A 41 -4.66 -0.22 -14.58
CA VAL A 41 -3.56 0.61 -15.13
C VAL A 41 -2.51 -0.27 -15.81
N SER A 42 -2.09 -1.35 -15.17
CA SER A 42 -1.14 -2.33 -15.71
C SER A 42 -1.58 -2.83 -17.09
N VAL A 43 -2.85 -3.23 -17.22
CA VAL A 43 -3.42 -3.70 -18.49
C VAL A 43 -3.50 -2.59 -19.52
N LYS A 44 -4.03 -1.42 -19.13
CA LYS A 44 -4.26 -0.28 -20.04
C LYS A 44 -2.96 0.30 -20.59
N GLU A 45 -1.96 0.44 -19.75
CA GLU A 45 -0.67 1.06 -20.07
C GLU A 45 0.40 0.01 -20.44
N HIS A 46 0.01 -1.27 -20.51
CA HIS A 46 0.87 -2.40 -20.88
C HIS A 46 2.12 -2.56 -20.00
N VAL A 47 1.99 -2.35 -18.69
CA VAL A 47 3.10 -2.45 -17.73
C VAL A 47 3.25 -3.88 -17.23
N GLY A 48 4.19 -4.62 -17.81
CA GLY A 48 4.40 -6.03 -17.49
C GLY A 48 4.89 -6.30 -16.07
N ARG A 49 4.63 -7.51 -15.54
CA ARG A 49 5.07 -7.95 -14.20
C ARG A 49 6.57 -7.75 -13.96
N ALA A 50 7.41 -8.09 -14.94
CA ALA A 50 8.86 -7.94 -14.80
C ALA A 50 9.29 -6.46 -14.63
N GLU A 51 8.59 -5.53 -15.26
CA GLU A 51 8.85 -4.09 -15.13
C GLU A 51 8.43 -3.59 -13.75
N GLN A 52 7.27 -4.03 -13.25
CA GLN A 52 6.78 -3.72 -11.91
C GLN A 52 7.78 -4.23 -10.84
N ASP A 53 8.20 -5.49 -10.93
CA ASP A 53 9.18 -6.09 -10.01
C ASP A 53 10.53 -5.38 -10.08
N SER A 54 10.99 -5.02 -11.29
CA SER A 54 12.22 -4.27 -11.48
C SER A 54 12.15 -2.88 -10.85
N TYR A 55 11.01 -2.20 -10.98
CA TYR A 55 10.79 -0.91 -10.32
C TYR A 55 10.80 -1.05 -8.79
N ALA A 56 10.09 -2.04 -8.26
CA ALA A 56 10.05 -2.31 -6.82
C ALA A 56 11.44 -2.64 -6.25
N ALA A 57 12.22 -3.49 -6.92
CA ALA A 57 13.59 -3.81 -6.51
C ALA A 57 14.50 -2.57 -6.49
N ARG A 58 14.43 -1.73 -7.54
CA ARG A 58 15.18 -0.46 -7.58
C ARG A 58 14.78 0.50 -6.47
N SER A 59 13.49 0.57 -6.13
CA SER A 59 13.00 1.41 -5.03
C SER A 59 13.62 0.99 -3.69
N GLN A 60 13.66 -0.32 -3.41
CA GLN A 60 14.26 -0.87 -2.20
C GLN A 60 15.78 -0.64 -2.13
N ASP A 61 16.49 -0.85 -3.24
CA ASP A 61 17.93 -0.58 -3.34
C ASP A 61 18.27 0.91 -3.14
N ARG A 62 17.49 1.82 -3.74
CA ARG A 62 17.67 3.26 -3.54
C ARG A 62 17.47 3.68 -2.09
N TYR A 63 16.42 3.17 -1.44
CA TYR A 63 16.19 3.45 -0.03
C TYR A 63 17.36 2.95 0.82
N ALA A 64 17.82 1.71 0.60
CA ALA A 64 18.92 1.14 1.38
C ALA A 64 20.19 2.00 1.28
N ARG A 65 20.56 2.44 0.08
CA ARG A 65 21.71 3.33 -0.14
C ARG A 65 21.52 4.69 0.53
N ALA A 66 20.37 5.33 0.33
CA ALA A 66 20.07 6.63 0.94
C ALA A 66 20.13 6.57 2.47
N LYS A 67 19.66 5.47 3.07
CA LYS A 67 19.78 5.22 4.50
C LYS A 67 21.23 5.09 4.95
N GLU A 68 22.04 4.30 4.24
CA GLU A 68 23.48 4.14 4.53
C GLU A 68 24.25 5.46 4.41
N ASP A 69 23.88 6.30 3.44
CA ASP A 69 24.45 7.63 3.22
C ASP A 69 23.95 8.68 4.24
N GLY A 70 23.05 8.31 5.15
CA GLY A 70 22.48 9.21 6.15
C GLY A 70 21.52 10.26 5.59
N PHE A 71 21.01 10.07 4.37
CA PHE A 71 20.14 11.02 3.67
C PHE A 71 18.92 11.44 4.50
N PHE A 72 18.28 10.48 5.18
CA PHE A 72 17.05 10.71 5.94
C PHE A 72 17.29 11.32 7.34
N ALA A 73 18.54 11.51 7.77
CA ALA A 73 18.83 12.00 9.12
C ALA A 73 18.26 13.40 9.40
N GLY A 74 18.07 14.23 8.36
CA GLY A 74 17.45 15.55 8.46
C GLY A 74 15.92 15.54 8.39
N GLU A 75 15.30 14.41 8.06
CA GLU A 75 13.86 14.28 7.84
C GLU A 75 13.16 13.46 8.95
N ILE A 76 13.88 12.54 9.59
CA ILE A 76 13.33 11.64 10.60
C ILE A 76 13.56 12.20 12.01
N GLN A 77 12.49 12.64 12.64
CA GLN A 77 12.46 12.88 14.09
C GLN A 77 12.15 11.57 14.81
N ALA A 78 13.05 11.15 15.70
CA ALA A 78 12.86 9.93 16.48
C ALA A 78 11.63 10.04 17.42
N VAL A 79 10.87 8.94 17.53
CA VAL A 79 9.64 8.83 18.33
C VAL A 79 9.74 7.66 19.30
N HIS A 80 9.32 7.83 20.55
CA HIS A 80 9.30 6.75 21.53
C HIS A 80 7.98 5.97 21.44
N ASN A 81 8.04 4.65 21.23
CA ASN A 81 6.85 3.79 21.08
C ASN A 81 6.34 3.21 22.41
N GLY A 82 6.92 3.64 23.54
CA GLY A 82 6.62 3.14 24.88
C GLY A 82 7.62 2.10 25.38
N THR A 83 8.43 1.49 24.51
CA THR A 83 9.49 0.54 24.87
C THR A 83 10.86 1.01 24.41
N THR A 84 10.95 1.55 23.20
CA THR A 84 12.21 2.02 22.60
C THR A 84 12.00 3.32 21.85
N LEU A 85 13.11 4.04 21.65
CA LEU A 85 13.17 5.13 20.70
C LEU A 85 13.29 4.53 19.29
N VAL A 86 12.36 4.89 18.41
CA VAL A 86 12.33 4.48 17.00
C VAL A 86 12.81 5.66 16.16
N SER A 87 13.85 5.45 15.35
CA SER A 87 14.51 6.49 14.56
C SER A 87 14.77 6.09 13.11
N GLU A 88 14.18 4.98 12.65
CA GLU A 88 14.38 4.44 11.32
C GLU A 88 13.06 3.92 10.75
N ASP A 89 12.86 4.03 9.43
CA ASP A 89 11.71 3.39 8.79
C ASP A 89 11.85 1.86 8.81
N GLU A 90 10.79 1.19 9.26
CA GLU A 90 10.73 -0.27 9.41
C GLU A 90 10.30 -1.01 8.13
N HIS A 91 9.59 -0.33 7.23
CA HIS A 91 8.96 -0.97 6.08
C HIS A 91 9.93 -1.42 4.96
N PRO A 92 11.03 -0.70 4.68
CA PRO A 92 11.97 -1.07 3.63
C PRO A 92 12.61 -2.44 3.87
N ARG A 93 12.71 -3.22 2.80
CA ARG A 93 13.17 -4.61 2.78
C ARG A 93 14.47 -4.69 1.99
N ALA A 94 15.58 -4.38 2.66
CA ALA A 94 16.92 -4.46 2.08
C ALA A 94 17.18 -5.84 1.46
N GLY A 95 17.84 -5.88 0.30
CA GLY A 95 18.10 -7.12 -0.44
C GLY A 95 16.88 -7.73 -1.15
N SER A 96 15.85 -6.93 -1.39
CA SER A 96 14.77 -7.27 -2.33
C SER A 96 15.33 -7.38 -3.76
N THR A 97 15.13 -8.53 -4.40
CA THR A 97 15.58 -8.79 -5.77
C THR A 97 14.40 -9.13 -6.67
N THR A 98 14.54 -8.89 -7.98
CA THR A 98 13.52 -9.27 -8.97
C THR A 98 13.18 -10.75 -8.91
N GLU A 99 14.15 -11.62 -8.64
CA GLU A 99 13.95 -13.07 -8.49
C GLU A 99 13.09 -13.44 -7.28
N LYS A 100 13.26 -12.72 -6.16
CA LYS A 100 12.42 -12.91 -4.96
C LYS A 100 11.01 -12.39 -5.21
N LEU A 101 10.91 -11.20 -5.82
CA LEU A 101 9.63 -10.55 -6.12
C LEU A 101 8.80 -11.36 -7.13
N GLY A 102 9.43 -11.92 -8.16
CA GLY A 102 8.77 -12.74 -9.18
C GLY A 102 8.12 -14.01 -8.65
N LYS A 103 8.50 -14.47 -7.45
CA LYS A 103 7.89 -15.64 -6.77
C LYS A 103 6.61 -15.29 -6.00
N LEU A 104 6.32 -14.01 -5.80
CA LEU A 104 5.11 -13.58 -5.11
C LEU A 104 3.88 -13.83 -5.98
N LYS A 105 2.81 -14.29 -5.34
CA LYS A 105 1.50 -14.40 -5.99
C LYS A 105 1.00 -12.99 -6.36
N PRO A 106 0.30 -12.83 -7.49
CA PRO A 106 -0.43 -11.61 -7.78
C PRO A 106 -1.37 -11.23 -6.62
N ALA A 107 -1.59 -9.93 -6.45
CA ALA A 107 -2.53 -9.40 -5.47
C ALA A 107 -3.99 -9.67 -5.87
#